data_AF-A0A523GF74-F1
#
_entry.id   AF-A0A523GF74-F1
#
_cell.length_a   1.000
_cell.length_b   1.000
_cell.length_c   1.000
_cell.angle_alpha   90.00
_cell.angle_beta   90.00
_cell.angle_gamma   90.00
#
_symmetry.space_group_name_H-M   'P 1'
#
loop_
_entity.id
_entity.type
_entity.pdbx_description
1 polymer ?
#
loop_
_entity_poly.entity_id
_entity_poly.type
_entity_poly.pdbx_seq_one_letter_code
_entity_poly.pdbx_strand_id
1 'polypeptide(L)'
;MAFYGKNHSFRARNCRTCQFKEQCDFYWDINKYGSKDFYLKGENEDGYLRDGCVWDNDIDTYDTMTVEVKYANEVILSYSLNAYMPYEGQMIAFNCEQGRLEVRNYHRQPWEVDGAADFRITKSFKDTKAWTIPKSTGEHGGADKKLRDLLFLPNQSDTLNQVAGSRAGLMVFQ
;
A
#
# COMPACT_ATOMS: atom_id res chain seq x y z
N MET A 1 13.75 -13.43 5.47
CA MET A 1 13.04 -13.65 6.74
C MET A 1 11.57 -13.55 6.39
N ALA A 2 10.77 -14.57 6.70
CA ALA A 2 9.33 -14.56 6.43
C ALA A 2 8.61 -14.49 7.79
N PHE A 3 7.59 -13.64 7.90
CA PHE A 3 6.83 -13.48 9.14
C PHE A 3 5.58 -14.34 9.08
N TYR A 4 4.81 -14.26 7.98
CA TYR A 4 3.62 -15.04 7.72
C TYR A 4 3.93 -16.46 7.25
N GLY A 5 2.87 -17.20 6.92
CA GLY A 5 2.92 -18.56 6.41
C GLY A 5 3.41 -19.57 7.46
N LYS A 6 4.44 -20.35 7.13
CA LYS A 6 4.93 -21.49 7.94
C LYS A 6 5.50 -21.11 9.31
N ASN A 7 5.67 -19.82 9.60
CA ASN A 7 6.40 -19.29 10.75
C ASN A 7 5.53 -19.08 12.00
N HIS A 8 4.55 -19.96 12.23
CA HIS A 8 3.69 -19.92 13.42
C HIS A 8 3.40 -21.33 13.96
N SER A 9 3.27 -21.48 15.28
CA SER A 9 3.05 -22.79 15.93
C SER A 9 1.64 -23.37 15.73
N PHE A 10 0.67 -22.50 15.41
CA PHE A 10 -0.69 -22.87 15.08
C PHE A 10 -1.11 -22.27 13.74
N ARG A 11 -2.12 -22.89 13.12
CA ARG A 11 -2.73 -22.44 11.86
C ARG A 11 -4.12 -23.06 11.69
N ALA A 12 -4.92 -22.49 10.81
CA ALA A 12 -6.22 -23.01 10.40
C ALA A 12 -6.40 -22.76 8.89
N ARG A 13 -7.53 -23.17 8.32
CA ARG A 13 -7.87 -22.85 6.92
C ARG A 13 -8.32 -21.40 6.75
N ASN A 14 -9.17 -20.92 7.66
CA ASN A 14 -9.71 -19.56 7.66
C ASN A 14 -10.12 -19.13 9.07
N CYS A 15 -10.37 -17.84 9.27
CA CYS A 15 -10.71 -17.28 10.56
C CYS A 15 -12.07 -17.75 11.07
N ARG A 16 -13.11 -17.82 10.23
CA ARG A 16 -14.47 -18.19 10.70
C ARG A 16 -14.54 -19.57 11.34
N THR A 17 -13.73 -20.54 10.88
CA THR A 17 -13.66 -21.90 11.45
C THR A 17 -12.43 -22.14 12.34
N CYS A 18 -11.60 -21.12 12.57
CA CYS A 18 -10.39 -21.24 13.35
C CYS A 18 -10.69 -21.62 14.81
N GLN A 19 -9.94 -22.55 15.39
CA GLN A 19 -10.02 -22.91 16.81
C GLN A 19 -9.16 -22.00 17.71
N PHE A 20 -8.28 -21.18 17.11
CA PHE A 20 -7.31 -20.33 17.82
C PHE A 20 -7.74 -18.85 17.90
N LYS A 21 -9.04 -18.56 17.76
CA LYS A 21 -9.56 -17.17 17.65
C LYS A 21 -9.11 -16.27 18.80
N GLU A 22 -9.19 -16.78 20.02
CA GLU A 22 -8.84 -16.04 21.25
C GLU A 22 -7.32 -15.87 21.44
N GLN A 23 -6.49 -16.59 20.69
CA GLN A 23 -5.03 -16.60 20.83
C GLN A 23 -4.33 -15.88 19.66
N CYS A 24 -5.03 -15.59 18.57
CA CYS A 24 -4.44 -15.08 17.34
C CYS A 24 -4.65 -13.58 17.22
N ASP A 25 -3.56 -12.81 17.28
CA ASP A 25 -3.58 -11.35 17.08
C ASP A 25 -4.09 -10.94 15.69
N PHE A 26 -4.05 -11.85 14.72
CA PHE A 26 -4.54 -11.66 13.34
C PHE A 26 -5.95 -12.19 13.12
N TYR A 27 -6.67 -12.63 14.15
CA TYR A 27 -8.04 -13.08 13.98
C TYR A 27 -8.92 -11.97 13.40
N TRP A 28 -9.57 -12.25 12.28
CA TRP A 28 -10.47 -11.33 11.60
C TRP A 28 -11.84 -11.98 11.36
N ASP A 29 -12.89 -11.38 11.92
CA ASP A 29 -14.25 -11.88 11.79
C ASP A 29 -14.94 -11.32 10.54
N ILE A 30 -14.96 -12.13 9.48
CA ILE A 30 -15.62 -11.79 8.21
C ILE A 30 -17.12 -11.47 8.39
N ASN A 31 -17.78 -11.92 9.46
CA ASN A 31 -19.19 -11.62 9.67
C ASN A 31 -19.46 -10.15 9.98
N LYS A 32 -18.46 -9.41 10.44
CA LYS A 32 -18.52 -7.97 10.71
C LYS A 32 -18.21 -7.13 9.48
N TYR A 33 -17.81 -7.75 8.37
CA TYR A 33 -17.45 -7.06 7.14
C TYR A 33 -18.70 -6.77 6.30
N GLY A 34 -18.96 -5.49 6.01
CA GLY A 34 -20.19 -5.05 5.33
C GLY A 34 -20.39 -5.61 3.92
N SER A 35 -19.31 -6.07 3.26
CA SER A 35 -19.33 -6.66 1.92
C SER A 35 -19.06 -8.17 1.93
N LYS A 36 -19.25 -8.86 3.07
CA LYS A 36 -18.91 -10.29 3.18
C LYS A 36 -19.60 -11.17 2.14
N ASP A 37 -20.86 -10.89 1.83
CA ASP A 37 -21.66 -11.71 0.91
C ASP A 37 -21.05 -11.81 -0.49
N PHE A 38 -20.39 -10.75 -0.97
CA PHE A 38 -19.69 -10.77 -2.26
C PHE A 38 -18.56 -11.81 -2.27
N TYR A 39 -17.85 -11.93 -1.15
CA TYR A 39 -16.77 -12.92 -1.01
C TYR A 39 -17.35 -14.31 -0.75
N LEU A 40 -18.26 -14.43 0.23
CA LEU A 40 -18.81 -15.72 0.68
C LEU A 40 -19.59 -16.46 -0.41
N LYS A 41 -20.34 -15.73 -1.25
CA LYS A 41 -21.10 -16.35 -2.36
C LYS A 41 -20.19 -16.79 -3.50
N GLY A 42 -19.05 -16.11 -3.67
CA GLY A 42 -18.08 -16.39 -4.73
C GLY A 42 -17.07 -17.50 -4.41
N GLU A 43 -16.95 -17.95 -3.15
CA GLU A 43 -15.89 -18.90 -2.73
C GLU A 43 -15.90 -20.22 -3.52
N ASN A 44 -17.07 -20.64 -4.02
CA ASN A 44 -17.18 -21.88 -4.79
C ASN A 44 -16.67 -21.77 -6.24
N GLU A 45 -16.45 -20.55 -6.75
CA GLU A 45 -16.00 -20.32 -8.13
C GLU A 45 -14.50 -20.58 -8.29
N ASP A 46 -13.70 -20.18 -7.31
CA ASP A 46 -12.23 -20.25 -7.37
C ASP A 46 -11.57 -20.73 -6.06
N GLY A 47 -12.34 -20.93 -4.99
CA GLY A 47 -11.82 -21.31 -3.67
C GLY A 47 -11.19 -20.16 -2.89
N TYR A 48 -11.30 -18.90 -3.35
CA TYR A 48 -10.71 -17.75 -2.68
C TYR A 48 -11.33 -17.52 -1.30
N LEU A 49 -10.51 -17.62 -0.26
CA LEU A 49 -10.91 -17.40 1.12
C LEU A 49 -10.52 -16.00 1.58
N ARG A 50 -11.49 -15.08 1.62
CA ARG A 50 -11.26 -13.70 2.08
C ARG A 50 -10.77 -13.61 3.53
N ASP A 51 -11.15 -14.57 4.36
CA ASP A 51 -10.70 -14.70 5.75
C ASP A 51 -9.68 -15.85 5.92
N GLY A 52 -8.92 -16.17 4.86
CA GLY A 52 -7.86 -17.17 4.88
C GLY A 52 -6.83 -16.93 6.00
N CYS A 53 -6.21 -18.02 6.46
CA CYS A 53 -5.24 -17.92 7.54
C CYS A 53 -3.91 -17.32 7.04
N VAL A 54 -3.43 -16.26 7.69
CA VAL A 54 -2.11 -15.68 7.38
C VAL A 54 -0.93 -16.61 7.73
N TRP A 55 -1.19 -17.72 8.43
CA TRP A 55 -0.21 -18.75 8.79
C TRP A 55 -0.31 -20.01 7.91
N ASP A 56 -0.99 -19.91 6.76
CA ASP A 56 -1.14 -21.03 5.84
C ASP A 56 0.21 -21.47 5.26
N ASN A 57 0.44 -22.78 5.17
CA ASN A 57 1.66 -23.34 4.62
C ASN A 57 1.81 -23.10 3.12
N ASP A 58 0.70 -22.85 2.43
CA ASP A 58 0.68 -22.60 1.00
C ASP A 58 1.07 -21.15 0.65
N ILE A 59 1.21 -20.27 1.65
CA ILE A 59 1.77 -18.93 1.45
C ILE A 59 3.27 -19.06 1.13
N ASP A 60 3.61 -18.74 -0.12
CA ASP A 60 4.96 -18.74 -0.66
C ASP A 60 5.45 -17.33 -1.06
N THR A 61 4.62 -16.31 -0.89
CA THR A 61 5.01 -14.92 -1.12
C THR A 61 5.91 -14.40 0.00
N TYR A 62 6.84 -13.51 -0.36
CA TYR A 62 7.76 -12.91 0.59
C TYR A 62 7.13 -11.71 1.29
N ASP A 63 7.22 -11.67 2.62
CA ASP A 63 6.74 -10.53 3.41
C ASP A 63 7.80 -9.44 3.60
N THR A 64 9.06 -9.77 3.31
CA THR A 64 10.15 -8.80 3.17
C THR A 64 10.81 -9.02 1.83
N MET A 65 10.87 -7.97 1.02
CA MET A 65 11.52 -7.97 -0.28
C MET A 65 12.48 -6.80 -0.38
N THR A 66 13.57 -7.00 -1.12
CA THR A 66 14.46 -5.92 -1.53
C THR A 66 14.80 -6.11 -2.99
N VAL A 67 14.71 -5.04 -3.75
CA VAL A 67 15.06 -5.01 -5.17
C VAL A 67 16.04 -3.87 -5.38
N GLU A 68 17.13 -4.17 -6.08
CA GLU A 68 18.04 -3.16 -6.60
C GLU A 68 17.94 -3.18 -8.12
N VAL A 69 17.71 -2.01 -8.71
CA VAL A 69 17.64 -1.83 -10.16
C VAL A 69 18.66 -0.78 -10.56
N LYS A 70 19.51 -1.12 -11.52
CA LYS A 70 20.32 -0.14 -12.24
C LYS A 70 19.68 0.11 -13.61
N TYR A 71 19.18 1.31 -13.81
CA TYR A 71 18.59 1.71 -15.09
C TYR A 71 19.68 1.99 -16.14
N ALA A 72 19.32 1.95 -17.42
CA ALA A 72 20.24 2.22 -18.53
C ALA A 72 20.82 3.65 -18.53
N ASN A 73 20.17 4.58 -17.83
CA ASN A 73 20.66 5.94 -17.61
C ASN A 73 21.50 6.07 -16.31
N GLU A 74 21.99 4.94 -15.77
CA GLU A 74 22.82 4.84 -14.57
C GLU A 74 22.14 5.22 -13.25
N VAL A 75 20.84 5.56 -13.26
CA VAL A 75 20.07 5.73 -12.03
C VAL A 75 19.97 4.40 -11.29
N ILE A 76 20.15 4.45 -9.97
CA ILE A 76 19.98 3.28 -9.09
C ILE A 76 18.70 3.47 -8.28
N LEU A 77 17.83 2.47 -8.33
CA LEU A 77 16.68 2.32 -7.44
C LEU A 77 16.99 1.22 -6.41
N SER A 78 16.87 1.57 -5.14
CA SER A 78 16.81 0.60 -4.04
C SER A 78 15.39 0.62 -3.49
N TYR A 79 14.68 -0.50 -3.59
CA TYR A 79 13.32 -0.67 -3.10
C TYR A 79 13.32 -1.72 -1.99
N SER A 80 12.65 -1.41 -0.87
CA SER A 80 12.42 -2.36 0.22
C SER A 80 10.95 -2.35 0.60
N LEU A 81 10.38 -3.55 0.73
CA LEU A 81 9.00 -3.77 1.18
C LEU A 81 9.03 -4.65 2.43
N ASN A 82 8.20 -4.30 3.42
CA ASN A 82 7.98 -5.08 4.63
C ASN A 82 6.48 -5.09 4.94
N ALA A 83 5.85 -6.26 4.90
CA ALA A 83 4.40 -6.46 5.00
C ALA A 83 3.90 -6.82 6.42
N TYR A 84 4.79 -6.84 7.41
CA TYR A 84 4.47 -7.20 8.81
C TYR A 84 4.89 -6.12 9.81
N MET A 85 5.22 -4.92 9.35
CA MET A 85 5.63 -3.83 10.23
C MET A 85 4.47 -3.38 11.14
N PRO A 86 4.75 -2.91 12.37
CA PRO A 86 3.73 -2.40 13.29
C PRO A 86 3.10 -1.07 12.86
N TYR A 87 3.51 -0.54 11.70
CA TYR A 87 2.98 0.66 11.08
C TYR A 87 3.06 0.55 9.55
N GLU A 88 2.19 1.29 8.88
CA GLU A 88 2.00 1.31 7.45
C GLU A 88 2.32 2.69 6.90
N GLY A 89 2.94 2.71 5.72
CA GLY A 89 3.28 3.92 5.02
C GLY A 89 4.39 3.66 4.01
N GLN A 90 4.78 4.71 3.32
CA GLN A 90 5.81 4.68 2.28
C GLN A 90 6.77 5.84 2.48
N MET A 91 8.05 5.56 2.27
CA MET A 91 9.10 6.57 2.22
C MET A 91 9.76 6.49 0.86
N ILE A 92 9.78 7.61 0.16
CA ILE A 92 10.33 7.73 -1.19
C ILE A 92 11.34 8.87 -1.15
N ALA A 93 12.51 8.65 -1.73
CA ALA A 93 13.51 9.69 -1.86
C ALA A 93 14.16 9.67 -3.24
N PHE A 94 14.38 10.86 -3.79
CA PHE A 94 15.12 11.06 -5.01
C PHE A 94 16.38 11.86 -4.67
N ASN A 95 17.53 11.27 -4.95
CA ASN A 95 18.81 11.97 -4.90
C ASN A 95 19.14 12.47 -6.30
N CYS A 96 19.32 13.78 -6.43
CA CYS A 96 19.58 14.45 -7.70
C CYS A 96 20.82 15.35 -7.56
N GLU A 97 21.38 15.78 -8.68
CA GLU A 97 22.58 16.65 -8.69
C GLU A 97 22.38 17.96 -7.91
N GLN A 98 21.16 18.50 -7.92
CA GLN A 98 20.84 19.78 -7.29
C GLN A 98 20.24 19.66 -5.89
N GLY A 99 20.11 18.44 -5.35
CA GLY A 99 19.57 18.22 -4.02
C GLY A 99 18.78 16.94 -3.88
N ARG A 100 17.90 16.89 -2.88
CA ARG A 100 17.11 15.71 -2.51
C ARG A 100 15.64 16.06 -2.33
N LEU A 101 14.77 15.24 -2.90
CA LEU A 101 13.33 15.24 -2.65
C LEU A 101 13.01 14.04 -1.75
N GLU A 102 12.24 14.26 -0.70
CA GLU A 102 11.77 13.22 0.21
C GLU A 102 10.26 13.31 0.35
N VAL A 103 9.61 12.16 0.33
CA VAL A 103 8.17 12.00 0.55
C VAL A 103 7.98 10.93 1.61
N ARG A 104 7.22 11.25 2.65
CA ARG A 104 6.76 10.29 3.66
C ARG A 104 5.24 10.31 3.65
N ASN A 105 4.60 9.21 3.30
CA ASN A 105 3.16 9.07 3.40
C ASN A 105 2.85 8.11 4.54
N TYR A 106 1.97 8.56 5.44
CA TYR A 106 1.57 7.86 6.66
C TYR A 106 0.21 7.23 6.45
N HIS A 107 0.05 5.98 6.88
CA HIS A 107 -1.22 5.27 6.76
C HIS A 107 -1.75 4.82 8.13
N ARG A 108 -1.02 3.93 8.82
CA ARG A 108 -1.37 3.45 10.16
C ARG A 108 -0.14 3.44 11.05
N GLN A 109 -0.22 4.03 12.23
CA GLN A 109 0.90 4.08 13.17
C GLN A 109 0.39 4.34 14.60
N PRO A 110 1.16 3.99 15.64
CA PRO A 110 0.79 4.23 17.04
C PRO A 110 1.12 5.65 17.56
N TRP A 111 1.60 6.56 16.71
CA TRP A 111 1.91 7.95 17.07
C TRP A 111 1.12 8.94 16.22
N GLU A 112 0.90 10.14 16.75
CA GLU A 112 0.22 11.21 16.02
C GLU A 112 1.10 11.84 14.94
N VAL A 113 0.46 12.24 13.85
CA VAL A 113 1.08 12.94 12.72
C VAL A 113 0.18 14.09 12.26
N ASP A 114 0.81 15.21 11.92
CA ASP A 114 0.12 16.47 11.56
C ASP A 114 -0.65 16.38 10.23
N GLY A 115 -0.31 15.43 9.36
CA GLY A 115 -0.89 15.27 8.04
C GLY A 115 -0.91 13.84 7.53
N ALA A 116 -1.42 13.65 6.31
CA ALA A 116 -1.37 12.37 5.61
C ALA A 116 0.01 12.10 5.01
N ALA A 117 0.74 13.15 4.63
CA ALA A 117 2.08 13.00 4.07
C ALA A 117 2.93 14.24 4.32
N ASP A 118 4.24 14.06 4.38
CA ASP A 118 5.23 15.12 4.38
C ASP A 118 6.02 15.09 3.06
N PHE A 119 6.28 16.28 2.53
CA PHE A 119 7.13 16.52 1.36
C PHE A 119 8.25 17.46 1.76
N ARG A 120 9.49 17.12 1.40
CA ARG A 120 10.66 17.96 1.64
C ARG A 120 11.54 18.03 0.41
N ILE A 121 11.96 19.24 0.06
CA ILE A 121 12.97 19.49 -0.97
C ILE A 121 14.12 20.24 -0.32
N THR A 122 15.31 19.64 -0.34
CA THR A 122 16.54 20.24 0.16
C THR A 122 17.49 20.45 -1.01
N LYS A 123 17.88 21.70 -1.26
CA LYS A 123 18.84 22.04 -2.33
C LYS A 123 20.27 21.88 -1.83
N SER A 124 21.18 21.41 -2.69
CA SER A 124 22.61 21.26 -2.34
C SER A 124 23.19 22.60 -1.86
N PHE A 125 23.76 22.62 -0.66
CA PHE A 125 24.38 23.79 -0.02
C PHE A 125 23.44 25.00 0.15
N LYS A 126 22.12 24.79 0.16
CA LYS A 126 21.10 25.84 0.21
C LYS A 126 19.96 25.42 1.15
N ASP A 127 18.91 26.23 1.16
CA ASP A 127 17.77 26.04 2.04
C ASP A 127 16.96 24.77 1.72
N THR A 128 16.16 24.39 2.71
CA THR A 128 15.15 23.35 2.62
C THR A 128 13.75 23.96 2.64
N LYS A 129 12.83 23.37 1.88
CA LYS A 129 11.39 23.66 1.98
C LYS A 129 10.66 22.37 2.32
N ALA A 130 9.70 22.45 3.23
CA ALA A 130 8.90 21.32 3.64
C ALA A 130 7.42 21.70 3.68
N TRP A 131 6.56 20.73 3.39
CA TRP A 131 5.12 20.85 3.41
C TRP A 131 4.52 19.61 4.02
N THR A 132 3.52 19.80 4.87
CA THR A 132 2.68 18.73 5.39
C THR A 132 1.34 18.79 4.67
N ILE A 133 0.97 17.68 4.05
CA ILE A 133 -0.30 17.54 3.34
C ILE A 133 -1.37 17.16 4.36
N PRO A 134 -2.45 17.94 4.46
CA PRO A 134 -3.52 17.66 5.40
C PRO A 134 -4.20 16.33 5.08
N LYS A 135 -4.75 15.68 6.11
CA LYS A 135 -5.60 14.51 5.93
C LYS A 135 -6.85 14.94 5.16
N SER A 136 -7.11 14.29 4.03
CA SER A 136 -8.32 14.53 3.25
C SER A 136 -9.48 13.68 3.80
N THR A 137 -10.70 14.18 3.65
CA THR A 137 -11.92 13.50 4.11
C THR A 137 -12.59 12.73 2.96
N GLY A 138 -13.34 11.68 3.30
CA GLY A 138 -14.04 10.82 2.34
C GLY A 138 -13.37 9.46 2.09
N GLU A 139 -14.01 8.62 1.28
CA GLU A 139 -13.52 7.28 0.93
C GLU A 139 -12.14 7.36 0.24
N HIS A 140 -11.21 6.50 0.65
CA HIS A 140 -9.80 6.49 0.22
C HIS A 140 -9.13 7.86 0.24
N GLY A 141 -9.37 8.67 1.29
CA GLY A 141 -8.82 10.03 1.39
C GLY A 141 -9.39 10.98 0.34
N GLY A 142 -10.64 10.78 -0.05
CA GLY A 142 -11.35 11.60 -1.04
C GLY A 142 -10.94 11.35 -2.49
N ALA A 143 -10.11 10.33 -2.75
CA ALA A 143 -9.66 9.97 -4.09
C ALA A 143 -10.81 9.45 -4.97
N ASP A 144 -11.74 8.67 -4.40
CA ASP A 144 -12.79 7.99 -5.15
C ASP A 144 -13.72 8.97 -5.88
N LYS A 145 -14.13 10.04 -5.20
CA LYS A 145 -14.97 11.08 -5.82
C LYS A 145 -14.22 11.76 -6.96
N LYS A 146 -12.95 12.14 -6.75
CA LYS A 146 -12.13 12.80 -7.78
C LYS A 146 -11.93 11.91 -9.00
N LEU A 147 -11.62 10.63 -8.78
CA LEU A 147 -11.44 9.65 -9.85
C LEU A 147 -12.75 9.43 -10.62
N ARG A 148 -13.86 9.24 -9.92
CA ARG A 148 -15.19 9.10 -10.55
C ARG A 148 -15.56 10.34 -11.37
N ASP A 149 -15.33 11.53 -10.83
CA ASP A 149 -15.63 12.77 -11.55
C ASP A 149 -14.78 12.87 -12.81
N LEU A 150 -13.47 12.58 -12.74
CA LEU A 150 -12.57 12.53 -13.90
C LEU A 150 -13.01 11.54 -14.98
N LEU A 151 -13.58 10.39 -14.59
CA LEU A 151 -14.01 9.34 -15.52
C LEU A 151 -15.38 9.62 -16.15
N PHE A 152 -16.33 10.13 -15.37
CA PHE A 152 -17.75 10.15 -15.76
C PHE A 152 -18.29 11.54 -16.05
N LEU A 153 -17.65 12.61 -15.56
CA LEU A 153 -18.06 13.97 -15.89
C LEU A 153 -17.28 14.50 -17.09
N PRO A 154 -17.93 15.16 -18.06
CA PRO A 154 -17.22 15.79 -19.16
C PRO A 154 -16.37 16.96 -18.67
N ASN A 155 -15.33 17.30 -19.45
CA ASN A 155 -14.52 18.52 -19.31
C ASN A 155 -13.88 18.75 -17.92
N GLN A 156 -13.54 17.68 -17.19
CA GLN A 156 -12.76 17.83 -15.96
C GLN A 156 -11.35 18.33 -16.29
N SER A 157 -10.87 19.32 -15.53
CA SER A 157 -9.51 19.84 -15.70
C SER A 157 -8.50 18.94 -15.01
N ASP A 158 -7.46 18.54 -15.73
CA ASP A 158 -6.29 17.85 -15.17
C ASP A 158 -5.05 18.74 -15.22
N THR A 159 -5.07 19.83 -14.45
CA THR A 159 -3.99 20.84 -14.45
C THR A 159 -2.64 20.31 -14.01
N LEU A 160 -2.59 19.18 -13.29
CA LEU A 160 -1.36 18.54 -12.84
C LEU A 160 -0.97 17.34 -13.73
N ASN A 161 -1.71 17.06 -14.80
CA ASN A 161 -1.50 15.91 -15.69
C ASN A 161 -1.41 14.57 -14.92
N GLN A 162 -2.33 14.37 -13.97
CA GLN A 162 -2.44 13.17 -13.14
C GLN A 162 -3.06 11.97 -13.88
N VAL A 163 -3.84 12.21 -14.94
CA VAL A 163 -4.49 11.14 -15.71
C VAL A 163 -3.45 10.46 -16.59
N ALA A 164 -3.24 9.17 -16.34
CA ALA A 164 -2.43 8.32 -17.19
C ALA A 164 -3.17 7.99 -18.50
N GLY A 165 -2.58 8.31 -19.64
CA GLY A 165 -3.07 7.89 -20.96
C GLY A 165 -2.64 6.46 -21.33
N SER A 166 -3.16 5.95 -22.44
CA SER A 166 -2.84 4.59 -22.95
C SER A 166 -1.34 4.33 -23.12
N ARG A 167 -0.57 5.33 -23.58
CA ARG A 167 0.89 5.24 -23.67
C ARG A 167 1.53 5.04 -22.30
N ALA A 168 1.10 5.78 -21.27
CA ALA A 168 1.64 5.62 -19.93
C ALA A 168 1.43 4.20 -19.41
N GLY A 169 0.27 3.59 -19.70
CA GLY A 169 0.00 2.18 -19.39
C GLY A 169 0.87 1.17 -20.15
N LEU A 170 1.15 1.41 -21.43
CA LEU A 170 2.02 0.54 -22.24
C LEU A 170 3.48 0.57 -21.77
N MET A 171 3.96 1.71 -21.30
CA MET A 171 5.36 1.89 -20.90
C MET A 171 5.69 1.32 -19.51
N VAL A 172 4.71 0.78 -18.76
CA VAL A 172 4.97 0.15 -17.44
C VAL A 172 5.71 -1.19 -17.57
N PHE A 173 5.69 -1.82 -18.75
CA PHE A 173 6.22 -3.17 -18.99
C PHE A 173 7.48 -3.20 -19.90
N GLN A 174 8.11 -2.06 -20.17
CA GLN A 174 9.33 -1.95 -21.01
C GLN A 174 10.49 -1.36 -20.21
#